data_AF-A0A8C6I578-F1
#
_entry.id   AF-A0A8C6I578-F1
#
_cell.length_a   1.000
_cell.length_b   1.000
_cell.length_c   1.000
_cell.angle_alpha   90.00
_cell.angle_beta   90.00
_cell.angle_gamma   90.00
#
_symmetry.space_group_name_H-M   'P 1'
#
loop_
_entity.id
_entity.type
_entity.pdbx_description
1 polymer ?
#
loop_
_entity_poly.entity_id
_entity_poly.type
_entity_poly.pdbx_seq_one_letter_code
_entity_poly.pdbx_strand_id
1 'polypeptide(L)' 'QEKTKEEAELEANNVFRQKVEMTYQRMENPSCHLVDASPSRETVLQKVLELIQSSGR' A
#
# COMPACT_ATOMS: atom_id res chain seq x y z
N GLN A 1 -13.46 19.85 -3.20
CA GLN A 1 -12.33 19.36 -4.01
C GLN A 1 -12.85 19.20 -5.43
N GLU A 2 -12.14 19.73 -6.42
CA GLU A 2 -12.49 19.45 -7.81
C GLU A 2 -11.94 18.08 -8.19
N LYS A 3 -12.78 17.26 -8.80
CA LYS A 3 -12.43 15.89 -9.17
C LYS A 3 -11.64 15.90 -10.46
N THR A 4 -10.51 15.22 -10.47
CA THR A 4 -9.71 15.05 -11.68
C THR A 4 -10.43 14.17 -12.70
N LYS A 5 -10.05 14.32 -13.96
CA LYS A 5 -10.55 13.49 -15.06
C LYS A 5 -10.31 11.99 -14.78
N GLU A 6 -9.13 11.64 -14.27
CA GLU A 6 -8.78 10.26 -13.93
C GLU A 6 -9.68 9.69 -12.84
N GLU A 7 -9.93 10.44 -11.76
CA GLU A 7 -10.86 10.01 -10.71
C GLU A 7 -12.29 9.82 -11.26
N ALA A 8 -12.72 10.64 -12.21
CA ALA A 8 -14.03 10.50 -12.85
C ALA A 8 -14.13 9.21 -13.67
N GLU A 9 -13.07 8.90 -14.43
CA GLU A 9 -12.98 7.68 -15.25
C GLU A 9 -12.91 6.41 -14.40
N LEU A 10 -12.12 6.43 -13.30
CA LEU A 10 -12.01 5.30 -12.38
C LEU A 10 -13.31 5.00 -11.64
N GLU A 11 -14.04 6.02 -11.21
CA GLU A 11 -15.34 5.84 -10.55
C GLU A 11 -16.42 5.30 -11.51
N ALA A 12 -16.40 5.71 -12.78
CA ALA A 12 -17.33 5.21 -13.79
C ALA A 12 -17.06 3.74 -14.19
N ASN A 13 -15.86 3.22 -13.92
CA ASN A 13 -15.48 1.86 -14.25
C ASN A 13 -15.91 0.85 -13.17
N ASN A 14 -17.08 0.24 -13.38
CA ASN A 14 -17.64 -0.74 -12.44
C ASN A 14 -16.74 -1.97 -12.22
N VAL A 15 -16.02 -2.45 -13.25
CA VAL A 15 -15.11 -3.60 -13.13
C VAL A 15 -13.91 -3.26 -12.24
N PHE A 16 -13.37 -2.05 -12.40
CA PHE A 16 -12.30 -1.54 -11.54
C PHE A 16 -12.77 -1.50 -10.08
N ARG A 17 -13.94 -0.90 -9.81
CA ARG A 17 -14.50 -0.83 -8.46
C ARG A 17 -14.69 -2.19 -7.80
N GLN A 18 -15.28 -3.15 -8.53
CA GLN A 18 -15.47 -4.52 -8.03
C GLN A 18 -14.15 -5.21 -7.69
N LYS A 19 -13.13 -5.09 -8.54
CA LYS A 19 -11.80 -5.65 -8.27
C LYS A 19 -11.14 -5.02 -7.05
N VAL A 20 -11.26 -3.71 -6.89
CA VAL A 20 -10.74 -2.98 -5.73
C VAL A 20 -11.41 -3.50 -4.46
N GLU A 21 -12.74 -3.57 -4.44
CA GLU A 21 -13.51 -4.06 -3.30
C GLU A 21 -13.16 -5.51 -2.93
N MET A 22 -13.10 -6.41 -3.91
CA MET A 22 -12.66 -7.79 -3.69
C MET A 22 -11.23 -7.87 -3.15
N THR A 23 -10.34 -6.98 -3.58
CA THR A 23 -8.96 -6.93 -3.08
C THR A 23 -8.95 -6.52 -1.62
N TYR A 24 -9.69 -5.46 -1.25
CA TYR A 24 -9.82 -5.04 0.15
C TYR A 24 -10.45 -6.12 1.03
N GLN A 25 -11.48 -6.83 0.56
CA GLN A 25 -12.09 -7.94 1.30
C GLN A 25 -11.13 -9.11 1.52
N ARG A 26 -10.18 -9.33 0.60
CA ARG A 26 -9.13 -10.35 0.73
C ARG A 26 -7.98 -9.92 1.64
N MET A 27 -7.86 -8.64 1.96
CA MET A 27 -6.84 -8.14 2.88
C MET A 27 -7.27 -8.43 4.32
N GLU A 28 -6.99 -9.64 4.82
CA GLU A 28 -7.06 -9.91 6.25
C GLU A 28 -5.76 -9.46 6.92
N ASN A 29 -5.88 -8.45 7.79
CA ASN A 29 -4.82 -7.97 8.69
C ASN A 29 -3.44 -7.83 8.01
N PRO A 30 -3.30 -6.93 7.00
CA PRO A 30 -2.05 -6.76 6.29
C PRO A 30 -0.94 -6.45 7.30
N SER A 31 0.10 -7.30 7.33
CA SER A 31 1.20 -7.19 8.28
C SER A 31 1.87 -5.81 8.17
N CYS A 32 1.59 -4.93 9.13
CA CYS A 32 2.28 -3.66 9.26
C CYS A 32 3.50 -3.84 10.15
N HIS A 33 4.68 -3.48 9.65
CA HIS A 33 5.92 -3.50 10.43
C HIS A 33 6.23 -2.09 10.94
N LEU A 34 6.31 -1.95 12.26
CA LEU A 34 6.72 -0.70 12.89
C LEU A 34 8.24 -0.54 12.75
N VAL A 35 8.66 0.59 12.16
CA VAL A 35 10.09 0.92 11.98
C VAL A 35 10.38 2.22 12.73
N ASP A 36 11.38 2.18 13.62
CA ASP A 36 11.87 3.37 14.32
C ASP A 36 12.60 4.30 13.36
N ALA A 37 12.15 5.56 13.32
CA ALA A 37 12.68 6.61 12.45
C ALA A 37 13.69 7.53 13.17
N SER A 38 14.01 7.26 14.44
CA SER A 38 15.00 8.00 15.22
C SER A 38 16.46 7.90 14.71
N PRO A 39 16.91 6.75 14.14
CA PRO A 39 18.26 6.63 13.56
C PRO A 39 18.48 7.43 12.27
N SER A 40 19.70 7.39 11.70
CA SER A 40 19.98 8.05 10.42
C SER A 40 19.17 7.45 9.27
N ARG A 41 18.96 8.25 8.22
CA ARG A 41 18.22 7.85 7.02
C ARG A 41 18.74 6.55 6.42
N GLU A 42 20.07 6.39 6.34
CA GLU A 42 20.72 5.21 5.76
C GLU A 42 20.43 3.96 6.60
N THR A 43 20.43 4.08 7.92
CA THR A 43 20.12 2.98 8.84
C THR A 43 18.65 2.57 8.75
N VAL A 44 17.73 3.54 8.72
CA VAL A 44 16.29 3.26 8.55
C VAL A 44 16.04 2.58 7.20
N LEU A 45 16.68 3.07 6.13
CA LEU A 45 16.55 2.49 4.78
C LEU A 45 17.00 1.02 4.75
N GLN A 46 18.17 0.70 5.30
CA GLN A 46 18.64 -0.69 5.35
C GLN A 46 17.66 -1.60 6.08
N LYS A 47 17.15 -1.16 7.24
CA LYS A 47 16.18 -1.92 8.03
C LYS A 47 14.88 -2.20 7.27
N VAL A 48 14.38 -1.22 6.50
CA VAL A 48 13.21 -1.40 5.64
C VAL A 48 13.49 -2.40 4.51
N LEU A 49 14.66 -2.32 3.87
CA LEU A 49 15.03 -3.24 2.79
C LEU A 49 15.12 -4.69 3.28
N GLU A 50 15.70 -4.91 4.47
CA GLU A 50 15.75 -6.23 5.11
C GLU A 50 14.34 -6.77 5.40
N LEU A 51 13.45 -5.94 5.96
CA LEU A 51 12.06 -6.33 6.23
C LEU A 51 11.35 -6.78 4.94
N ILE A 52 11.46 -6.02 3.85
CA ILE A 52 10.85 -6.36 2.56
C ILE A 52 11.38 -7.70 2.03
N GLN A 53 12.70 -7.91 2.09
CA GLN A 53 13.31 -9.17 1.64
C GLN A 53 12.91 -10.37 2.52
N SER A 54 12.65 -10.14 3.81
CA SER A 54 12.25 -11.19 4.75
C SER A 54 10.77 -11.56 4.67
N SER A 55 9.89 -10.61 4.37
CA SER A 55 8.43 -10.80 4.32
C SER A 55 7.91 -11.40 3.01
N GLY A 56 8.77 -11.61 2.02
CA GLY A 56 8.43 -12.22 0.72
C GLY A 56 8.60 -13.74 0.64
N ARG A 57 8.70 -14.45 1.78
CA ARG A 57 8.81 -15.92 1.88
C ARG A 57 7.57 -16.56 2.46
#